data_AF-R5GKD7-F1
#
_entry.id   AF-R5GKD7-F1
#
_cell.length_a   1.000
_cell.length_b   1.000
_cell.length_c   1.000
_cell.angle_alpha   90.00
_cell.angle_beta   90.00
_cell.angle_gamma   90.00
#
_symmetry.space_group_name_H-M   'P 1'
#
loop_
_entity.id
_entity.type
_entity.pdbx_description
1 polymer ?
#
loop_
_entity_poly.entity_id
_entity_poly.type
_entity_poly.pdbx_seq_one_letter_code
_entity_poly.pdbx_strand_id
1 'polypeptide(L)'
;MKLIERICDFFSQLLHSIRASKKCQPTVNPPDNGNGAHVGDGGNSTFSNANGHPSGNDGSTDQHTQGITPNPIEDGQSDKNPQSTIPKTYTVQTIPFLTSKLNLDYEATYKVPYSILDSVDTQFPIIRAPKSGCEIKLPVVGRSGKRGVCEEHLCKMIRDLKLHDFYDDISLFIGNYSKPYEPDIAYIDVQKGIFIDIEIDEPYSGSERLPIHYKTKGGTKDDRRNDCFTERGWTVLRFSEKQVHEQPKSCLKRVYQLLSEMDGSITMPQCIATEADIFSNDMWTKEQAERMEQNKEREKMLGIDKFIQTVEGAHTPLKDYSKGKELEDNIARRKKGIRSITDINSTYAPPQLTNVHISNSDEQRRREAERYEHPQQISTQTKPKSTPSSRGYA
;
A
#
# COMPACT_ATOMS: atom_id res chain seq x y z
N MET A 1 46.68 16.95 13.09
CA MET A 1 47.49 16.22 12.09
C MET A 1 47.42 14.69 12.25
N LYS A 2 47.69 14.11 13.43
CA LYS A 2 47.73 12.64 13.63
C LYS A 2 46.42 11.85 13.35
N LEU A 3 45.25 12.51 13.37
CA LEU A 3 43.97 11.86 13.05
C LEU A 3 43.75 11.72 11.54
N ILE A 4 44.22 12.69 10.75
CA ILE A 4 44.09 12.68 9.30
C ILE A 4 45.01 11.60 8.70
N GLU A 5 46.22 11.46 9.23
CA GLU A 5 47.16 10.39 8.83
C GLU A 5 46.57 8.99 9.07
N ARG A 6 45.90 8.76 10.22
CA ARG A 6 45.23 7.48 10.51
C ARG A 6 44.06 7.18 9.59
N ILE A 7 43.33 8.21 9.13
CA ILE A 7 42.23 8.05 8.18
C ILE A 7 42.79 7.72 6.79
N CYS A 8 43.86 8.38 6.36
CA CYS A 8 44.51 8.09 5.07
C CYS A 8 45.11 6.68 5.01
N ASP A 9 45.71 6.20 6.11
CA ASP A 9 46.24 4.83 6.19
C ASP A 9 45.12 3.78 6.14
N PHE A 10 43.99 4.03 6.80
CA PHE A 10 42.84 3.14 6.77
C PHE A 10 42.26 2.98 5.36
N PHE A 11 42.09 4.09 4.63
CA PHE A 11 41.61 4.04 3.24
C PHE A 11 42.62 3.40 2.28
N SER A 12 43.91 3.60 2.48
CA SER A 12 44.95 2.98 1.65
C SER A 12 44.99 1.46 1.82
N GLN A 13 44.82 0.94 3.03
CA GLN A 13 44.73 -0.50 3.30
C GLN A 13 43.45 -1.11 2.70
N LEU A 14 42.33 -0.39 2.77
CA LEU A 14 41.06 -0.85 2.20
C LEU A 14 41.11 -0.96 0.65
N LEU A 15 41.74 0.01 -0.01
CA LEU A 15 41.95 0.02 -1.47
C LEU A 15 42.88 -1.12 -1.94
N HIS A 16 43.91 -1.45 -1.15
CA HIS A 16 44.79 -2.58 -1.46
C HIS A 16 44.09 -3.93 -1.32
N SER A 17 43.23 -4.10 -0.31
CA SER A 17 42.44 -5.33 -0.12
C SER A 17 41.44 -5.56 -1.26
N ILE A 18 40.81 -4.50 -1.77
CA ILE A 18 39.86 -4.58 -2.89
C ILE A 18 40.57 -4.92 -4.21
N ARG A 19 41.80 -4.42 -4.43
CA ARG A 19 42.60 -4.77 -5.62
C ARG A 19 43.16 -6.19 -5.59
N ALA A 20 43.37 -6.79 -4.42
CA ALA A 20 43.81 -8.18 -4.29
C ALA A 20 42.69 -9.21 -4.55
N SER A 21 41.42 -8.81 -4.42
CA SER A 21 40.26 -9.71 -4.57
C SER A 21 39.76 -9.87 -6.02
N LYS A 22 40.28 -9.10 -6.99
CA LYS A 22 39.94 -9.21 -8.43
C LYS A 22 41.06 -9.85 -9.25
N LYS A 23 41.39 -11.11 -8.96
CA LYS A 23 42.08 -12.03 -9.89
C LYS A 23 41.60 -13.47 -9.66
N CYS A 24 40.48 -13.84 -10.27
CA CYS A 24 40.15 -15.22 -10.59
C CYS A 24 39.74 -15.28 -12.06
N GLN A 25 40.60 -15.87 -12.89
CA GLN A 25 40.28 -16.24 -14.27
C GLN A 25 39.57 -17.60 -14.28
N PRO A 26 38.67 -17.87 -15.25
CA PRO A 26 38.16 -19.21 -15.48
C PRO A 26 39.12 -20.02 -16.36
N THR A 27 39.44 -21.24 -15.92
CA THR A 27 40.17 -22.27 -16.66
C THR A 27 39.24 -22.98 -17.64
N VAL A 28 39.65 -23.07 -18.90
CA VAL A 28 39.02 -23.88 -19.96
C VAL A 28 39.88 -25.12 -20.18
N ASN A 29 39.30 -26.31 -20.07
CA ASN A 29 39.92 -27.55 -20.54
C ASN A 29 39.45 -27.85 -21.99
N PRO A 30 40.32 -28.40 -22.86
CA PRO A 30 40.02 -28.64 -24.27
C PRO A 30 39.40 -30.03 -24.50
N PRO A 31 38.68 -30.25 -25.63
CA PRO A 31 38.44 -31.58 -26.16
C PRO A 31 39.49 -31.94 -27.21
N ASP A 32 39.94 -33.18 -27.11
CA ASP A 32 40.76 -33.91 -28.06
C ASP A 32 39.86 -34.62 -29.07
N ASN A 33 40.13 -34.43 -30.36
CA ASN A 33 40.08 -35.45 -31.43
C ASN A 33 39.94 -34.80 -32.81
N GLY A 34 40.87 -35.18 -33.69
CA GLY A 34 40.98 -34.68 -35.04
C GLY A 34 40.25 -35.49 -36.12
N ASN A 35 40.64 -35.10 -37.34
CA ASN A 35 40.44 -35.68 -38.65
C ASN A 35 39.09 -35.46 -39.36
N GLY A 36 39.18 -34.84 -40.55
CA GLY A 36 38.22 -35.10 -41.62
C GLY A 36 37.96 -33.94 -42.59
N ALA A 37 38.95 -33.69 -43.45
CA ALA A 37 38.93 -33.07 -44.78
C ALA A 37 37.62 -32.58 -45.47
N HIS A 38 37.87 -31.61 -46.34
CA HIS A 38 37.22 -31.26 -47.63
C HIS A 38 36.17 -30.14 -47.69
N VAL A 39 36.58 -29.04 -48.36
CA VAL A 39 35.99 -28.36 -49.54
C VAL A 39 34.47 -28.11 -49.49
N GLY A 40 33.91 -26.93 -49.68
CA GLY A 40 34.32 -25.67 -50.29
C GLY A 40 33.05 -24.98 -50.82
N ASP A 41 33.10 -23.65 -51.02
CA ASP A 41 32.09 -22.80 -51.70
C ASP A 41 30.65 -22.80 -51.12
N GLY A 42 29.87 -21.72 -51.09
CA GLY A 42 29.87 -20.44 -51.78
C GLY A 42 28.39 -20.06 -52.05
N GLY A 43 28.02 -18.79 -51.88
CA GLY A 43 26.76 -18.20 -52.39
C GLY A 43 25.47 -18.59 -51.65
N ASN A 44 24.78 -17.74 -50.89
CA ASN A 44 24.11 -16.47 -51.18
C ASN A 44 22.78 -16.57 -51.98
N SER A 45 21.81 -15.80 -51.48
CA SER A 45 20.59 -15.26 -52.13
C SER A 45 19.33 -16.11 -52.37
N THR A 46 18.31 -15.85 -51.53
CA THR A 46 16.99 -15.25 -51.86
C THR A 46 16.38 -15.46 -53.26
N PHE A 47 15.12 -15.92 -53.34
CA PHE A 47 13.89 -15.11 -53.58
C PHE A 47 12.64 -15.97 -53.90
N SER A 48 11.55 -15.66 -53.17
CA SER A 48 10.13 -15.49 -53.62
C SER A 48 9.24 -16.58 -54.24
N ASN A 49 8.05 -16.66 -53.62
CA ASN A 49 6.67 -16.52 -54.15
C ASN A 49 5.95 -17.62 -54.96
N ALA A 50 4.84 -18.05 -54.34
CA ALA A 50 3.45 -17.80 -54.73
C ALA A 50 2.62 -18.87 -55.47
N ASN A 51 1.42 -19.02 -54.89
CA ASN A 51 0.10 -19.25 -55.48
C ASN A 51 -0.32 -20.65 -55.99
N GLY A 52 -1.53 -21.04 -55.56
CA GLY A 52 -2.51 -21.69 -56.46
C GLY A 52 -3.25 -22.92 -55.92
N HIS A 53 -4.39 -22.70 -55.25
CA HIS A 53 -5.58 -23.57 -55.36
C HIS A 53 -6.17 -23.46 -56.79
N PRO A 54 -7.11 -24.31 -57.30
CA PRO A 54 -8.31 -24.84 -56.62
C PRO A 54 -8.90 -26.21 -57.11
N SER A 55 -10.07 -26.58 -56.53
CA SER A 55 -11.16 -27.45 -57.07
C SER A 55 -10.92 -28.98 -57.17
N GLY A 56 -11.87 -29.89 -56.92
CA GLY A 56 -13.29 -29.84 -56.58
C GLY A 56 -13.99 -31.17 -56.93
N ASN A 57 -14.93 -31.60 -56.07
CA ASN A 57 -16.22 -32.28 -56.33
C ASN A 57 -16.42 -33.76 -56.75
N ASP A 58 -17.63 -34.21 -56.36
CA ASP A 58 -18.48 -35.36 -56.75
C ASP A 58 -18.26 -36.70 -56.01
N GLY A 59 -19.27 -37.50 -55.62
CA GLY A 59 -20.73 -37.50 -55.78
C GLY A 59 -21.29 -38.90 -55.40
N SER A 60 -22.52 -38.97 -54.87
CA SER A 60 -23.21 -40.12 -54.26
C SER A 60 -23.73 -41.22 -55.21
N THR A 61 -24.04 -42.44 -54.70
CA THR A 61 -25.36 -43.17 -54.80
C THR A 61 -25.37 -44.61 -54.21
N ASP A 62 -26.40 -44.92 -53.39
CA ASP A 62 -27.34 -46.10 -53.30
C ASP A 62 -26.86 -47.58 -53.41
N GLN A 63 -27.42 -48.64 -52.79
CA GLN A 63 -28.69 -48.94 -52.10
C GLN A 63 -28.67 -50.33 -51.36
N HIS A 64 -29.51 -50.45 -50.31
CA HIS A 64 -30.27 -51.62 -49.75
C HIS A 64 -29.64 -52.98 -49.30
N THR A 65 -29.96 -53.43 -48.06
CA THR A 65 -30.88 -54.57 -47.73
C THR A 65 -31.19 -54.65 -46.20
N GLN A 66 -32.50 -54.81 -45.87
CA GLN A 66 -33.24 -55.36 -44.68
C GLN A 66 -32.48 -55.77 -43.40
N GLY A 67 -32.97 -55.67 -42.15
CA GLY A 67 -34.27 -55.36 -41.52
C GLY A 67 -34.24 -55.91 -40.06
N ILE A 68 -35.13 -55.38 -39.19
CA ILE A 68 -35.45 -55.69 -37.76
C ILE A 68 -35.00 -54.61 -36.75
N THR A 69 -35.97 -53.78 -36.36
CA THR A 69 -36.12 -53.02 -35.10
C THR A 69 -37.32 -53.63 -34.33
N PRO A 70 -37.74 -53.18 -33.11
CA PRO A 70 -37.34 -52.00 -32.29
C PRO A 70 -37.09 -52.38 -30.79
N ASN A 71 -36.60 -51.59 -29.82
CA ASN A 71 -36.76 -50.18 -29.41
C ASN A 71 -36.00 -50.02 -28.03
N PRO A 72 -35.89 -48.85 -27.36
CA PRO A 72 -35.42 -47.53 -27.82
C PRO A 72 -34.64 -46.69 -26.73
N ILE A 73 -34.27 -45.45 -27.11
CA ILE A 73 -34.02 -44.23 -26.27
C ILE A 73 -32.64 -44.14 -25.58
N GLU A 74 -31.83 -43.07 -25.68
CA GLU A 74 -31.68 -41.86 -26.52
C GLU A 74 -30.31 -41.27 -26.13
N ASP A 75 -29.64 -40.61 -27.08
CA ASP A 75 -28.84 -39.37 -26.98
C ASP A 75 -28.22 -38.98 -25.61
N GLY A 76 -26.96 -38.56 -25.50
CA GLY A 76 -26.03 -38.12 -26.50
C GLY A 76 -24.98 -37.20 -25.85
N GLN A 77 -23.80 -37.20 -26.45
CA GLN A 77 -22.84 -36.10 -26.55
C GLN A 77 -21.99 -35.62 -25.35
N SER A 78 -20.69 -35.78 -25.60
CA SER A 78 -19.64 -34.76 -25.49
C SER A 78 -18.91 -34.62 -24.15
N ASP A 79 -17.79 -35.32 -24.08
CA ASP A 79 -16.67 -35.01 -23.19
C ASP A 79 -16.05 -33.66 -23.57
N LYS A 80 -16.47 -32.60 -22.87
CA LYS A 80 -15.67 -31.39 -22.69
C LYS A 80 -15.36 -31.25 -21.22
N ASN A 81 -14.15 -31.68 -20.86
CA ASN A 81 -13.56 -31.53 -19.55
C ASN A 81 -13.39 -30.03 -19.21
N PRO A 82 -14.08 -29.47 -18.20
CA PRO A 82 -13.76 -28.15 -17.68
C PRO A 82 -12.64 -28.32 -16.66
N GLN A 83 -11.50 -27.76 -17.01
CA GLN A 83 -10.34 -27.62 -16.15
C GLN A 83 -10.75 -26.96 -14.83
N SER A 84 -10.90 -27.79 -13.79
CA SER A 84 -11.19 -27.39 -12.42
C SER A 84 -10.05 -26.51 -11.90
N THR A 85 -10.25 -25.21 -11.98
CA THR A 85 -9.38 -24.23 -11.30
C THR A 85 -9.69 -24.29 -9.81
N ILE A 86 -8.78 -24.90 -9.05
CA ILE A 86 -8.83 -24.96 -7.59
C ILE A 86 -8.93 -23.52 -7.03
N PRO A 87 -9.90 -23.21 -6.15
CA PRO A 87 -10.04 -21.90 -5.51
C PRO A 87 -8.75 -21.52 -4.78
N LYS A 88 -8.19 -20.35 -5.09
CA LYS A 88 -7.00 -19.84 -4.40
C LYS A 88 -7.46 -19.02 -3.20
N THR A 89 -7.64 -19.69 -2.07
CA THR A 89 -7.65 -19.04 -0.76
C THR A 89 -6.26 -18.51 -0.44
N TYR A 90 -6.13 -17.21 -0.21
CA TYR A 90 -4.87 -16.61 0.24
C TYR A 90 -4.92 -16.35 1.75
N THR A 91 -3.79 -16.59 2.40
CA THR A 91 -3.56 -16.27 3.81
C THR A 91 -2.40 -15.30 3.84
N VAL A 92 -2.64 -14.09 4.33
CA VAL A 92 -1.58 -13.10 4.57
C VAL A 92 -0.95 -13.44 5.92
N GLN A 93 0.02 -14.37 5.92
CA GLN A 93 0.86 -14.62 7.08
C GLN A 93 2.14 -13.80 6.91
N THR A 94 2.29 -12.77 7.73
CA THR A 94 3.34 -11.76 7.60
C THR A 94 4.56 -12.13 8.45
N ILE A 95 5.70 -12.28 7.78
CA ILE A 95 7.02 -12.08 8.41
C ILE A 95 7.30 -10.58 8.23
N PRO A 96 7.74 -9.84 9.27
CA PRO A 96 8.15 -8.44 9.11
C PRO A 96 9.14 -8.33 7.96
N PHE A 97 8.76 -7.54 6.95
CA PHE A 97 9.67 -7.15 5.90
C PHE A 97 10.55 -5.98 6.39
N LEU A 98 11.70 -5.82 5.73
CA LEU A 98 12.81 -4.86 5.97
C LEU A 98 13.81 -5.11 7.12
N THR A 99 15.07 -5.05 6.68
CA THR A 99 16.34 -5.37 7.35
C THR A 99 17.12 -4.11 7.74
N SER A 100 16.49 -2.94 7.78
CA SER A 100 17.10 -1.67 8.18
C SER A 100 16.87 -1.41 9.66
N LYS A 101 17.96 -1.28 10.42
CA LYS A 101 17.87 -0.77 11.79
C LYS A 101 17.60 0.73 11.71
N LEU A 102 16.38 1.15 12.03
CA LEU A 102 16.04 2.55 12.23
C LEU A 102 16.76 3.05 13.50
N ASN A 103 17.75 3.93 13.34
CA ASN A 103 18.49 4.50 14.46
C ASN A 103 17.96 5.90 14.76
N LEU A 104 17.33 6.04 15.93
CA LEU A 104 16.70 7.28 16.37
C LEU A 104 17.30 7.72 17.69
N ASP A 105 17.69 8.99 17.77
CA ASP A 105 17.96 9.64 19.04
C ASP A 105 16.64 10.16 19.62
N TYR A 106 16.04 9.39 20.51
CA TYR A 106 14.78 9.71 21.17
C TYR A 106 14.87 10.89 22.15
N GLU A 107 16.07 11.34 22.48
CA GLU A 107 16.32 12.51 23.34
C GLU A 107 16.53 13.79 22.51
N ALA A 108 16.75 13.68 21.19
CA ALA A 108 16.86 14.82 20.29
C ALA A 108 15.49 15.44 19.94
N THR A 109 15.48 16.69 19.50
CA THR A 109 14.30 17.37 18.95
C THR A 109 14.52 17.62 17.47
N TYR A 110 13.65 17.07 16.64
CA TYR A 110 13.66 17.25 15.20
C TYR A 110 12.54 18.18 14.79
N LYS A 111 12.74 18.92 13.69
CA LYS A 111 11.74 19.84 13.15
C LYS A 111 11.63 19.67 11.65
N VAL A 112 10.43 19.88 11.12
CA VAL A 112 10.15 19.88 9.68
C VAL A 112 10.85 21.06 9.01
N PRO A 113 11.79 20.87 8.07
CA PRO A 113 12.51 21.96 7.44
C PRO A 113 11.90 22.47 6.12
N TYR A 114 10.84 21.82 5.63
CA TYR A 114 10.22 22.11 4.33
C TYR A 114 8.81 22.71 4.48
N SER A 115 8.28 23.22 3.35
CA SER A 115 6.88 23.61 3.20
C SER A 115 6.35 23.00 1.90
N ILE A 116 5.31 22.18 1.99
CA ILE A 116 4.64 21.55 0.85
C ILE A 116 3.16 21.95 0.87
N LEU A 117 2.53 22.02 -0.30
CA LEU A 117 1.10 22.30 -0.41
C LEU A 117 0.28 21.02 -0.26
N ASP A 118 -0.85 21.13 0.42
CA ASP A 118 -1.84 20.06 0.48
C ASP A 118 -2.47 19.82 -0.90
N SER A 119 -2.81 18.56 -1.17
CA SER A 119 -3.64 18.20 -2.33
C SER A 119 -5.12 18.48 -2.06
N VAL A 120 -5.89 18.59 -3.13
CA VAL A 120 -7.36 18.63 -3.04
C VAL A 120 -7.93 17.24 -2.70
N ASP A 121 -8.95 17.20 -1.85
CA ASP A 121 -9.48 15.96 -1.20
C ASP A 121 -10.34 15.09 -2.11
N THR A 122 -10.22 15.32 -3.41
CA THR A 122 -11.09 14.72 -4.42
C THR A 122 -10.35 13.75 -5.30
N GLN A 123 -9.01 13.72 -5.29
CA GLN A 123 -8.20 12.90 -6.20
C GLN A 123 -6.97 12.34 -5.53
N PHE A 124 -6.74 11.04 -5.74
CA PHE A 124 -5.47 10.40 -5.42
C PHE A 124 -4.41 10.72 -6.47
N PRO A 125 -3.12 10.77 -6.11
CA PRO A 125 -2.60 10.69 -4.73
C PRO A 125 -2.93 11.93 -3.90
N ILE A 126 -3.25 11.75 -2.62
CA ILE A 126 -3.60 12.83 -1.69
C ILE A 126 -2.40 13.13 -0.80
N ILE A 127 -2.00 14.40 -0.72
CA ILE A 127 -0.93 14.89 0.16
C ILE A 127 -1.52 15.78 1.26
N ARG A 128 -1.06 15.56 2.49
CA ARG A 128 -1.23 16.46 3.64
C ARG A 128 0.12 16.75 4.26
N ALA A 129 0.50 18.01 4.32
CA ALA A 129 1.80 18.43 4.78
C ALA A 129 1.75 18.97 6.22
N PRO A 130 2.76 18.65 7.06
CA PRO A 130 2.94 19.31 8.33
C PRO A 130 3.38 20.76 8.11
N LYS A 131 3.17 21.61 9.12
CA LYS A 131 3.68 22.99 9.09
C LYS A 131 5.19 22.99 9.23
N SER A 132 5.88 23.79 8.41
CA SER A 132 7.31 24.03 8.58
C SER A 132 7.64 24.50 9.99
N GLY A 133 8.74 23.99 10.55
CA GLY A 133 9.20 24.28 11.90
C GLY A 133 8.46 23.54 13.02
N CYS A 134 7.41 22.76 12.72
CA CYS A 134 6.77 21.92 13.73
C CYS A 134 7.71 20.80 14.19
N GLU A 135 7.60 20.42 15.47
CA GLU A 135 8.39 19.34 16.05
C GLU A 135 7.91 17.99 15.54
N ILE A 136 8.87 17.12 15.21
CA ILE A 136 8.59 15.78 14.67
C ILE A 136 8.50 14.79 15.84
N LYS A 137 7.37 14.09 15.92
CA LYS A 137 7.27 12.92 16.80
C LYS A 137 7.94 11.72 16.13
N LEU A 138 8.82 11.05 16.86
CA LEU A 138 9.50 9.86 16.37
C LEU A 138 8.60 8.63 16.50
N PRO A 139 8.70 7.67 15.57
CA PRO A 139 7.98 6.41 15.69
C PRO A 139 8.71 5.45 16.64
N VAL A 140 8.02 4.41 17.08
CA VAL A 140 8.59 3.25 17.78
C VAL A 140 8.59 2.07 16.82
N VAL A 141 9.65 1.26 16.83
CA VAL A 141 9.72 0.03 16.03
C VAL A 141 8.75 -1.02 16.56
N GLY A 142 8.03 -1.66 15.64
CA GLY A 142 7.01 -2.68 15.91
C GLY A 142 5.62 -2.25 15.44
N ARG A 143 4.80 -3.23 15.09
CA ARG A 143 3.39 -3.05 14.73
C ARG A 143 2.51 -4.22 15.18
N SER A 144 1.19 -4.06 15.09
CA SER A 144 0.18 -5.06 15.45
C SER A 144 0.17 -6.28 14.51
N GLY A 145 0.75 -6.15 13.31
CA GLY A 145 1.05 -7.27 12.39
C GLY A 145 0.04 -7.47 11.26
N LYS A 146 -1.05 -6.69 11.21
CA LYS A 146 -2.00 -6.69 10.08
C LYS A 146 -1.37 -6.01 8.88
N ARG A 147 -1.50 -6.60 7.69
CA ARG A 147 -1.08 -5.99 6.42
C ARG A 147 -2.09 -6.20 5.31
N GLY A 148 -2.16 -5.23 4.41
CA GLY A 148 -2.88 -5.33 3.14
C GLY A 148 -2.12 -6.15 2.10
N VAL A 149 -2.82 -6.65 1.08
CA VAL A 149 -2.21 -7.39 -0.04
C VAL A 149 -1.30 -6.47 -0.87
N CYS A 150 -1.78 -5.27 -1.18
CA CYS A 150 -1.01 -4.29 -1.96
C CYS A 150 0.15 -3.67 -1.15
N GLU A 151 0.02 -3.57 0.17
CA GLU A 151 1.10 -3.20 1.07
C GLU A 151 2.27 -4.18 0.95
N GLU A 152 2.01 -5.49 1.06
CA GLU A 152 3.03 -6.52 0.90
C GLU A 152 3.67 -6.50 -0.50
N HIS A 153 2.86 -6.26 -1.54
CA HIS A 153 3.37 -6.13 -2.92
C HIS A 153 4.34 -4.95 -3.08
N LEU A 154 3.96 -3.77 -2.57
CA LEU A 154 4.77 -2.56 -2.65
C LEU A 154 6.05 -2.70 -1.81
N CYS A 155 5.94 -3.29 -0.62
CA CYS A 155 7.06 -3.67 0.22
C CYS A 155 8.07 -4.56 -0.52
N LYS A 156 7.59 -5.65 -1.12
CA LYS A 156 8.44 -6.52 -1.95
C LYS A 156 9.12 -5.74 -3.08
N MET A 157 8.41 -4.83 -3.74
CA MET A 157 8.98 -4.01 -4.81
C MET A 157 10.09 -3.08 -4.31
N ILE A 158 9.88 -2.40 -3.17
CA ILE A 158 10.89 -1.57 -2.49
C ILE A 158 12.15 -2.40 -2.21
N ARG A 159 12.00 -3.66 -1.74
CA ARG A 159 13.12 -4.60 -1.58
C ARG A 159 13.88 -4.83 -2.86
N ASP A 160 13.14 -5.22 -3.89
CA ASP A 160 13.70 -5.79 -5.11
C ASP A 160 14.45 -4.69 -5.87
N LEU A 161 13.96 -3.45 -5.77
CA LEU A 161 14.60 -2.23 -6.25
C LEU A 161 15.70 -1.69 -5.34
N LYS A 162 15.89 -2.28 -4.14
CA LYS A 162 16.88 -1.88 -3.13
C LYS A 162 16.76 -0.40 -2.73
N LEU A 163 15.52 0.07 -2.58
CA LEU A 163 15.27 1.42 -2.08
C LEU A 163 15.53 1.45 -0.56
N HIS A 164 16.03 2.57 -0.07
CA HIS A 164 16.42 2.76 1.32
C HIS A 164 15.46 3.71 2.03
N ASP A 165 15.55 3.74 3.36
CA ASP A 165 14.78 4.64 4.23
C ASP A 165 13.26 4.44 4.22
N PHE A 166 12.81 3.33 3.62
CA PHE A 166 11.46 2.82 3.77
C PHE A 166 11.37 1.86 4.97
N TYR A 167 10.22 1.85 5.65
CA TYR A 167 9.93 1.04 6.83
C TYR A 167 8.46 0.64 6.84
N ASP A 168 8.14 -0.53 7.35
CA ASP A 168 6.78 -1.09 7.40
C ASP A 168 6.57 -1.89 8.70
N ASP A 169 7.40 -1.65 9.72
CA ASP A 169 7.30 -2.21 11.07
C ASP A 169 7.50 -1.10 12.10
N ILE A 170 6.65 -0.08 12.03
CA ILE A 170 6.69 1.06 12.94
C ILE A 170 5.29 1.45 13.41
N SER A 171 5.26 2.11 14.56
CA SER A 171 4.06 2.60 15.22
C SER A 171 4.27 4.02 15.73
N LEU A 172 3.28 4.88 15.53
CA LEU A 172 3.24 6.24 16.06
C LEU A 172 2.23 6.32 17.20
N PHE A 173 2.72 6.55 18.41
CA PHE A 173 1.85 6.79 19.56
C PHE A 173 1.27 8.20 19.51
N ILE A 174 -0.04 8.30 19.73
CA ILE A 174 -0.78 9.56 19.63
C ILE A 174 -1.59 9.74 20.91
N GLY A 175 -1.43 10.89 21.56
CA GLY A 175 -2.05 11.20 22.85
C GLY A 175 -1.94 10.05 23.86
N ASN A 176 -3.08 9.72 24.46
CA ASN A 176 -3.23 8.59 25.38
C ASN A 176 -4.02 7.43 24.73
N TYR A 177 -4.03 7.32 23.40
CA TYR A 177 -4.71 6.21 22.75
C TYR A 177 -4.04 4.89 23.12
N SER A 178 -4.86 3.87 23.39
CA SER A 178 -4.39 2.53 23.76
C SER A 178 -3.76 1.79 22.59
N LYS A 179 -4.02 2.22 21.36
CA LYS A 179 -3.44 1.67 20.13
C LYS A 179 -2.70 2.79 19.37
N PRO A 180 -1.43 2.60 19.03
CA PRO A 180 -0.72 3.53 18.16
C PRO A 180 -1.31 3.48 16.75
N TYR A 181 -1.03 4.52 15.97
CA TYR A 181 -1.27 4.49 14.52
C TYR A 181 -0.12 3.78 13.82
N GLU A 182 -0.47 2.99 12.84
CA GLU A 182 0.46 2.22 12.02
C GLU A 182 0.33 2.74 10.58
N PRO A 183 1.40 3.32 10.01
CA PRO A 183 1.52 3.51 8.58
C PRO A 183 1.50 2.16 7.85
N ASP A 184 0.93 2.10 6.65
CA ASP A 184 1.13 0.94 5.78
C ASP A 184 2.62 0.84 5.41
N ILE A 185 3.20 1.96 4.99
CA ILE A 185 4.63 2.15 4.74
C ILE A 185 5.02 3.52 5.26
N ALA A 186 6.25 3.67 5.74
CA ALA A 186 6.84 4.94 6.09
C ALA A 186 8.12 5.18 5.29
N TYR A 187 8.37 6.43 4.93
CA TYR A 187 9.69 6.89 4.52
C TYR A 187 10.27 7.79 5.62
N ILE A 188 11.48 7.52 6.08
CA ILE A 188 12.12 8.27 7.16
C ILE A 188 13.56 8.62 6.81
N ASP A 189 13.81 9.91 6.57
CA ASP A 189 15.14 10.51 6.55
C ASP A 189 15.28 11.46 7.75
N VAL A 190 15.88 10.94 8.82
CA VAL A 190 16.07 11.65 10.08
C VAL A 190 16.98 12.87 9.92
N GLN A 191 18.01 12.78 9.06
CA GLN A 191 18.98 13.86 8.86
C GLN A 191 18.34 15.04 8.15
N LYS A 192 17.40 14.77 7.24
CA LYS A 192 16.62 15.78 6.52
C LYS A 192 15.35 16.19 7.24
N GLY A 193 15.01 15.57 8.37
CA GLY A 193 13.75 15.82 9.07
C GLY A 193 12.52 15.50 8.21
N ILE A 194 12.61 14.47 7.37
CA ILE A 194 11.54 14.03 6.48
C ILE A 194 10.96 12.72 7.01
N PHE A 195 9.67 12.75 7.35
CA PHE A 195 8.90 11.61 7.82
C PHE A 195 7.60 11.58 7.03
N ILE A 196 7.37 10.50 6.28
CA ILE A 196 6.20 10.34 5.42
C ILE A 196 5.45 9.09 5.83
N ASP A 197 4.18 9.25 6.14
CA ASP A 197 3.16 8.21 6.26
C ASP A 197 2.61 7.93 4.85
N ILE A 198 2.92 6.75 4.30
CA ILE A 198 2.49 6.32 2.97
C ILE A 198 1.37 5.31 3.15
N GLU A 199 0.19 5.67 2.66
CA GLU A 199 -1.06 4.95 2.90
C GLU A 199 -1.62 4.37 1.61
N ILE A 200 -2.25 3.21 1.72
CA ILE A 200 -2.88 2.47 0.63
C ILE A 200 -4.37 2.35 0.95
N ASP A 201 -5.14 3.29 0.44
CA ASP A 201 -6.56 3.39 0.70
C ASP A 201 -7.33 2.33 -0.06
N GLU A 202 -8.08 1.51 0.67
CA GLU A 202 -8.96 0.52 0.08
C GLU A 202 -10.42 0.95 0.21
N PRO A 203 -11.26 0.65 -0.79
CA PRO A 203 -12.64 1.14 -0.75
C PRO A 203 -13.46 0.52 0.38
N TYR A 204 -13.19 -0.73 0.73
CA TYR A 204 -13.86 -1.45 1.81
C TYR A 204 -12.90 -2.41 2.49
N SER A 205 -13.13 -2.70 3.77
CA SER A 205 -12.32 -3.68 4.51
C SER A 205 -12.54 -5.10 3.99
N GLY A 206 -11.46 -5.88 3.90
CA GLY A 206 -11.55 -7.25 3.39
C GLY A 206 -12.41 -8.17 4.26
N SER A 207 -12.25 -8.10 5.59
CA SER A 207 -12.94 -8.99 6.53
C SER A 207 -14.36 -8.54 6.87
N GLU A 208 -14.53 -7.26 7.23
CA GLU A 208 -15.85 -6.75 7.67
C GLU A 208 -16.72 -6.33 6.49
N ARG A 209 -16.12 -6.13 5.30
CA ARG A 209 -16.80 -5.72 4.07
C ARG A 209 -17.51 -4.37 4.22
N LEU A 210 -16.91 -3.46 4.97
CA LEU A 210 -17.45 -2.13 5.22
C LEU A 210 -16.59 -1.05 4.55
N PRO A 211 -17.18 0.05 4.03
CA PRO A 211 -16.41 1.19 3.56
C PRO A 211 -15.51 1.79 4.65
N ILE A 212 -14.22 1.92 4.36
CA ILE A 212 -13.22 2.35 5.36
C ILE A 212 -12.58 3.70 5.03
N HIS A 213 -12.17 3.92 3.78
CA HIS A 213 -11.65 5.20 3.29
C HIS A 213 -12.65 5.74 2.28
N TYR A 214 -13.03 7.02 2.35
CA TYR A 214 -13.91 7.65 1.36
C TYR A 214 -14.01 9.16 1.56
N LYS A 215 -14.33 9.86 0.46
CA LYS A 215 -14.61 11.30 0.52
C LYS A 215 -15.94 11.59 1.19
N THR A 216 -15.99 12.71 1.91
CA THR A 216 -17.18 13.28 2.53
C THR A 216 -17.51 14.62 1.89
N LYS A 217 -18.60 15.28 2.32
CA LYS A 217 -19.03 16.56 1.76
C LYS A 217 -18.00 17.69 1.91
N GLY A 218 -17.06 17.57 2.85
CA GLY A 218 -16.11 18.64 3.19
C GLY A 218 -14.68 18.19 3.44
N GLY A 219 -14.30 17.00 2.94
CA GLY A 219 -12.96 16.41 3.11
C GLY A 219 -12.99 14.89 2.93
N THR A 220 -12.26 14.15 3.76
CA THR A 220 -12.28 12.68 3.82
C THR A 220 -12.59 12.17 5.24
N LYS A 221 -13.10 10.94 5.34
CA LYS A 221 -13.20 10.22 6.62
C LYS A 221 -11.84 10.14 7.36
N ASP A 222 -10.75 10.21 6.61
CA ASP A 222 -9.38 10.08 7.12
C ASP A 222 -8.79 11.38 7.66
N ASP A 223 -9.50 12.52 7.59
CA ASP A 223 -8.93 13.83 7.94
C ASP A 223 -8.42 13.89 9.38
N ARG A 224 -9.12 13.28 10.33
CA ARG A 224 -8.63 13.21 11.72
C ARG A 224 -7.34 12.41 11.83
N ARG A 225 -7.19 11.32 11.08
CA ARG A 225 -5.95 10.53 11.05
C ARG A 225 -4.83 11.36 10.44
N ASN A 226 -5.11 12.01 9.31
CA ASN A 226 -4.17 12.90 8.63
C ASN A 226 -3.67 14.03 9.56
N ASP A 227 -4.59 14.71 10.25
CA ASP A 227 -4.27 15.76 11.22
C ASP A 227 -3.38 15.24 12.36
N CYS A 228 -3.61 14.01 12.82
CA CYS A 228 -2.78 13.42 13.85
C CYS A 228 -1.34 13.23 13.38
N PHE A 229 -1.10 12.83 12.14
CA PHE A 229 0.26 12.74 11.57
C PHE A 229 0.86 14.13 11.31
N THR A 230 0.14 15.04 10.65
CA THR A 230 0.69 16.35 10.26
C THR A 230 0.98 17.27 11.43
N GLU A 231 0.20 17.21 12.52
CA GLU A 231 0.50 17.93 13.75
C GLU A 231 1.77 17.44 14.47
N ARG A 232 2.24 16.24 14.10
CA ARG A 232 3.43 15.57 14.64
C ARG A 232 4.60 15.59 13.66
N GLY A 233 4.53 16.43 12.64
CA GLY A 233 5.64 16.61 11.69
C GLY A 233 5.74 15.52 10.62
N TRP A 234 4.71 14.70 10.43
CA TRP A 234 4.67 13.70 9.36
C TRP A 234 3.86 14.21 8.18
N THR A 235 4.42 14.07 6.98
CA THR A 235 3.64 14.22 5.74
C THR A 235 2.82 12.96 5.51
N VAL A 236 1.56 13.09 5.12
CA VAL A 236 0.74 11.95 4.71
C VAL A 236 0.63 11.94 3.19
N LEU A 237 0.90 10.80 2.57
CA LEU A 237 0.74 10.54 1.14
C LEU A 237 -0.13 9.30 0.95
N ARG A 238 -1.36 9.49 0.47
CA ARG A 238 -2.32 8.41 0.27
C ARG A 238 -2.42 8.05 -1.20
N PHE A 239 -2.31 6.77 -1.51
CA PHE A 239 -2.62 6.18 -2.81
C PHE A 239 -3.88 5.34 -2.70
N SER A 240 -4.63 5.18 -3.79
CA SER A 240 -5.64 4.11 -3.84
C SER A 240 -4.97 2.74 -3.96
N GLU A 241 -5.62 1.70 -3.44
CA GLU A 241 -5.17 0.31 -3.62
C GLU A 241 -4.99 -0.03 -5.11
N LYS A 242 -5.92 0.45 -5.96
CA LYS A 242 -5.85 0.27 -7.41
C LYS A 242 -4.58 0.87 -8.02
N GLN A 243 -4.19 2.07 -7.61
CA GLN A 243 -2.94 2.70 -8.06
C GLN A 243 -1.71 1.86 -7.68
N VAL A 244 -1.66 1.37 -6.45
CA VAL A 244 -0.56 0.52 -5.99
C VAL A 244 -0.55 -0.83 -6.70
N HIS A 245 -1.71 -1.40 -6.97
CA HIS A 245 -1.83 -2.67 -7.69
C HIS A 245 -1.40 -2.55 -9.16
N GLU A 246 -1.90 -1.54 -9.87
CA GLU A 246 -1.70 -1.41 -11.32
C GLU A 246 -0.40 -0.68 -11.70
N GLN A 247 0.06 0.27 -10.85
CA GLN A 247 1.17 1.17 -11.15
C GLN A 247 2.13 1.38 -9.94
N PRO A 248 2.60 0.30 -9.27
CA PRO A 248 3.37 0.42 -8.03
C PRO A 248 4.66 1.24 -8.17
N LYS A 249 5.37 1.14 -9.30
CA LYS A 249 6.56 1.95 -9.57
C LYS A 249 6.24 3.43 -9.78
N SER A 250 5.11 3.74 -10.40
CA SER A 250 4.65 5.13 -10.54
C SER A 250 4.25 5.72 -9.19
N CYS A 251 3.72 4.92 -8.26
CA CYS A 251 3.55 5.34 -6.86
C CYS A 251 4.90 5.71 -6.22
N LEU A 252 5.93 4.84 -6.36
CA LEU A 252 7.27 5.13 -5.86
C LEU A 252 7.88 6.36 -6.54
N LYS A 253 7.63 6.57 -7.84
CA LYS A 253 8.03 7.79 -8.56
C LYS A 253 7.40 9.02 -7.92
N ARG A 254 6.11 8.97 -7.59
CA ARG A 254 5.44 10.09 -6.91
C ARG A 254 6.04 10.38 -5.53
N VAL A 255 6.40 9.34 -4.77
CA VAL A 255 7.14 9.50 -3.50
C VAL A 255 8.43 10.27 -3.74
N TYR A 256 9.26 9.87 -4.71
CA TYR A 256 10.52 10.56 -5.00
C TYR A 256 10.34 11.98 -5.56
N GLN A 257 9.28 12.22 -6.33
CA GLN A 257 8.92 13.60 -6.75
C GLN A 257 8.64 14.45 -5.52
N LEU A 258 7.83 13.96 -4.58
CA LEU A 258 7.53 14.64 -3.33
C LEU A 258 8.79 14.87 -2.48
N LEU A 259 9.67 13.87 -2.38
CA LEU A 259 10.95 14.02 -1.68
C LEU A 259 11.83 15.11 -2.31
N SER A 260 11.86 15.19 -3.64
CA SER A 260 12.61 16.24 -4.37
C SER A 260 12.01 17.63 -4.15
N GLU A 261 10.68 17.73 -3.98
CA GLU A 261 9.99 18.98 -3.60
C GLU A 261 10.36 19.39 -2.16
N MET A 262 10.55 18.43 -1.24
CA MET A 262 10.94 18.69 0.16
C MET A 262 12.41 19.06 0.30
N ASP A 263 13.29 18.38 -0.45
CA ASP A 263 14.73 18.62 -0.47
C ASP A 263 15.31 18.25 -1.85
N GLY A 264 15.71 19.28 -2.60
CA GLY A 264 16.25 19.13 -3.96
C GLY A 264 17.60 18.39 -4.05
N SER A 265 18.24 18.05 -2.93
CA SER A 265 19.43 17.17 -2.91
C SER A 265 19.08 15.69 -2.98
N ILE A 266 17.82 15.31 -2.73
CA ILE A 266 17.38 13.90 -2.84
C ILE A 266 17.35 13.51 -4.31
N THR A 267 18.11 12.46 -4.64
CA THR A 267 18.18 11.95 -6.02
C THR A 267 17.23 10.78 -6.20
N MET A 268 16.36 10.88 -7.21
CA MET A 268 15.50 9.77 -7.63
C MET A 268 16.33 8.69 -8.35
N PRO A 269 16.21 7.41 -7.96
CA PRO A 269 16.86 6.31 -8.68
C PRO A 269 16.44 6.24 -10.15
N GLN A 270 17.39 5.96 -11.04
CA GLN A 270 17.12 5.97 -12.48
C GLN A 270 16.04 4.95 -12.91
N CYS A 271 15.97 3.80 -12.23
CA CYS A 271 14.95 2.79 -12.47
C CYS A 271 13.52 3.23 -12.10
N ILE A 272 13.38 4.31 -11.32
CA ILE A 272 12.12 4.97 -10.99
C ILE A 272 11.91 6.19 -11.89
N ALA A 273 12.97 6.95 -12.20
CA ALA A 273 12.88 8.16 -13.00
C ALA A 273 12.35 7.93 -14.43
N THR A 274 12.63 6.77 -15.01
CA THR A 274 12.17 6.39 -16.36
C THR A 274 10.73 5.88 -16.40
N GLU A 275 10.09 5.67 -15.26
CA GLU A 275 8.72 5.17 -15.19
C GLU A 275 7.72 6.29 -15.52
N ALA A 276 6.54 5.93 -16.02
CA ALA A 276 5.48 6.90 -16.26
C ALA A 276 5.00 7.54 -14.95
N ASP A 277 4.52 8.78 -15.02
CA ASP A 277 3.84 9.39 -13.88
C ASP A 277 2.55 8.64 -13.58
N ILE A 278 2.19 8.60 -12.29
CA ILE A 278 1.00 7.90 -11.83
C ILE A 278 -0.27 8.59 -12.34
N PHE A 279 -1.24 7.82 -12.81
CA PHE A 279 -2.55 8.37 -13.13
C PHE A 279 -3.32 8.79 -11.87
N SER A 280 -3.82 10.04 -11.88
CA SER A 280 -4.73 10.52 -10.85
C SER A 280 -6.12 9.93 -11.03
N ASN A 281 -6.73 9.50 -9.93
CA ASN A 281 -8.09 8.97 -9.91
C ASN A 281 -8.91 9.64 -8.81
N ASP A 282 -10.19 9.87 -9.07
CA ASP A 282 -11.08 10.45 -8.07
C ASP A 282 -11.19 9.55 -6.83
N MET A 283 -11.19 10.16 -5.64
CA MET A 283 -11.55 9.47 -4.41
C MET A 283 -13.04 9.10 -4.46
N TRP A 284 -13.36 7.86 -4.07
CA TRP A 284 -14.72 7.35 -4.07
C TRP A 284 -15.53 7.89 -2.88
N THR A 285 -16.85 8.06 -3.06
CA THR A 285 -17.79 8.28 -1.96
C THR A 285 -18.06 6.97 -1.21
N LYS A 286 -18.73 7.07 -0.06
CA LYS A 286 -19.19 5.89 0.68
C LYS A 286 -20.09 4.99 -0.18
N GLU A 287 -21.03 5.56 -0.93
CA GLU A 287 -21.95 4.79 -1.79
C GLU A 287 -21.21 4.14 -2.96
N GLN A 288 -20.14 4.77 -3.47
CA GLN A 288 -19.28 4.16 -4.48
C GLN A 288 -18.52 2.95 -3.88
N ALA A 289 -17.95 3.09 -2.68
CA ALA A 289 -17.30 1.99 -1.98
C ALA A 289 -18.27 0.81 -1.70
N GLU A 290 -19.50 1.09 -1.31
CA GLU A 290 -20.54 0.06 -1.11
C GLU A 290 -20.85 -0.68 -2.42
N ARG A 291 -20.91 0.03 -3.56
CA ARG A 291 -21.07 -0.62 -4.87
C ARG A 291 -19.87 -1.46 -5.26
N MET A 292 -18.65 -0.97 -5.00
CA MET A 292 -17.40 -1.71 -5.26
C MET A 292 -17.36 -3.01 -4.45
N GLU A 293 -17.84 -2.97 -3.19
CA GLU A 293 -17.95 -4.14 -2.32
C GLU A 293 -18.94 -5.17 -2.88
N GLN A 294 -20.15 -4.73 -3.26
CA GLN A 294 -21.19 -5.60 -3.85
C GLN A 294 -20.70 -6.26 -5.15
N ASN A 295 -19.93 -5.50 -5.94
CA ASN A 295 -19.32 -5.95 -7.18
C ASN A 295 -18.05 -6.80 -6.96
N LYS A 296 -17.56 -6.93 -5.73
CA LYS A 296 -16.30 -7.62 -5.38
C LYS A 296 -15.11 -7.10 -6.18
N GLU A 297 -15.01 -5.78 -6.32
CA GLU A 297 -14.01 -5.16 -7.19
C GLU A 297 -12.58 -5.41 -6.71
N ARG A 298 -12.32 -5.34 -5.38
CA ARG A 298 -10.99 -5.68 -4.83
C ARG A 298 -10.64 -7.12 -5.12
N GLU A 299 -11.56 -8.07 -4.89
CA GLU A 299 -11.30 -9.49 -5.12
C GLU A 299 -10.99 -9.80 -6.58
N LYS A 300 -11.77 -9.22 -7.51
CA LYS A 300 -11.54 -9.35 -8.95
C LYS A 300 -10.19 -8.76 -9.35
N MET A 301 -9.86 -7.57 -8.86
CA MET A 301 -8.60 -6.89 -9.14
C MET A 301 -7.40 -7.72 -8.66
N LEU A 302 -7.48 -8.23 -7.43
CA LEU A 302 -6.40 -9.00 -6.79
C LEU A 302 -6.35 -10.47 -7.25
N GLY A 303 -7.32 -10.93 -8.05
CA GLY A 303 -7.39 -12.31 -8.52
C GLY A 303 -7.61 -13.34 -7.41
N ILE A 304 -8.42 -12.98 -6.42
CA ILE A 304 -8.70 -13.78 -5.22
C ILE A 304 -10.20 -14.09 -5.11
N ASP A 305 -10.55 -15.19 -4.46
CA ASP A 305 -11.97 -15.57 -4.30
C ASP A 305 -12.66 -14.82 -3.15
N LYS A 306 -11.94 -14.65 -2.04
CA LYS A 306 -12.42 -13.97 -0.83
C LYS A 306 -11.26 -13.59 0.10
N PHE A 307 -11.42 -12.49 0.83
CA PHE A 307 -10.59 -12.17 1.97
C PHE A 307 -10.83 -13.17 3.11
N ILE A 308 -9.75 -13.59 3.78
CA ILE A 308 -9.81 -14.44 4.97
C ILE A 308 -9.41 -13.58 6.16
N GLN A 309 -10.19 -13.65 7.23
CA GLN A 309 -9.83 -12.99 8.47
C GLN A 309 -8.63 -13.72 9.09
N THR A 310 -7.51 -13.00 9.22
CA THR A 310 -6.36 -13.50 9.97
C THR A 310 -6.71 -13.58 11.45
N VAL A 311 -6.33 -14.69 12.09
CA VAL A 311 -6.38 -14.81 13.55
C VAL A 311 -5.35 -13.81 14.10
N GLU A 312 -5.78 -12.87 14.93
CA GLU A 312 -4.86 -11.95 15.61
C GLU A 312 -3.86 -12.77 16.43
N GLY A 313 -2.57 -12.66 16.09
CA GLY A 313 -1.49 -13.23 16.88
C GLY A 313 -1.30 -12.46 18.18
N ALA A 314 -0.57 -13.04 19.13
CA ALA A 314 -0.19 -12.33 20.34
C ALA A 314 0.62 -11.07 19.98
N HIS A 315 0.05 -9.89 20.24
CA HIS A 315 0.75 -8.63 19.99
C HIS A 315 1.86 -8.43 21.03
N THR A 316 3.05 -8.07 20.56
CA THR A 316 4.10 -7.59 21.47
C THR A 316 3.65 -6.25 22.04
N PRO A 317 3.61 -6.07 23.36
CA PRO A 317 3.20 -4.80 23.94
C PRO A 317 4.23 -3.71 23.60
N LEU A 318 3.83 -2.77 22.75
CA LEU A 318 4.63 -1.60 22.40
C LEU A 318 4.55 -0.55 23.52
N LYS A 319 5.63 0.20 23.72
CA LYS A 319 5.70 1.28 24.70
C LYS A 319 6.24 2.54 24.03
N ASP A 320 5.58 3.65 24.28
CA ASP A 320 6.06 4.97 23.87
C ASP A 320 7.30 5.39 24.69
N TYR A 321 8.05 6.38 24.18
CA TYR A 321 9.23 6.97 24.81
C TYR A 321 8.87 8.24 25.59
N SER A 322 9.64 8.57 26.63
CA SER A 322 9.32 9.65 27.58
C SER A 322 9.13 11.00 26.89
N LYS A 323 10.10 11.41 26.06
CA LYS A 323 10.03 12.68 25.33
C LYS A 323 8.86 12.74 24.35
N GLY A 324 8.47 11.60 23.77
CA GLY A 324 7.30 11.47 22.91
C GLY A 324 6.01 11.81 23.65
N LYS A 325 5.89 11.43 24.92
CA LYS A 325 4.75 11.79 25.77
C LYS A 325 4.73 13.27 26.12
N GLU A 326 5.89 13.87 26.39
CA GLU A 326 5.98 15.32 26.63
C GLU A 326 5.52 16.13 25.43
N LEU A 327 5.87 15.70 24.21
CA LEU A 327 5.39 16.28 22.97
C LEU A 327 3.87 16.18 22.83
N GLU A 328 3.28 15.01 23.16
CA GLU A 328 1.82 14.83 23.16
C GLU A 328 1.13 15.78 24.14
N ASP A 329 1.67 15.94 25.35
CA ASP A 329 1.14 16.87 26.34
C ASP A 329 1.22 18.32 25.84
N ASN A 330 2.30 18.69 25.16
CA ASN A 330 2.46 20.00 24.54
C ASN A 330 1.44 20.24 23.41
N ILE A 331 1.19 19.25 22.55
CA ILE A 331 0.16 19.32 21.52
C ILE A 331 -1.23 19.49 22.18
N ALA A 332 -1.54 18.71 23.21
CA ALA A 332 -2.81 18.78 23.91
C ALA A 332 -3.05 20.14 24.60
N ARG A 333 -2.01 20.71 25.24
CA ARG A 333 -2.06 22.05 25.84
C ARG A 333 -2.34 23.13 24.80
N ARG A 334 -1.65 23.11 23.65
CA ARG A 334 -1.87 24.07 22.56
C ARG A 334 -3.31 24.02 22.04
N LYS A 335 -3.87 22.82 21.86
CA LYS A 335 -5.27 22.65 21.43
C LYS A 335 -6.28 23.22 22.44
N LYS A 336 -6.06 23.04 23.75
CA LYS A 336 -6.92 23.63 24.79
C LYS A 336 -6.84 25.17 24.79
N GLY A 337 -5.64 25.73 24.66
CA GLY A 337 -5.45 27.17 24.59
C GLY A 337 -6.15 27.82 23.39
N ILE A 338 -6.08 27.18 22.21
CA ILE A 338 -6.77 27.66 21.01
C ILE A 338 -8.29 27.66 21.21
N ARG A 339 -8.87 26.59 21.76
CA ARG A 339 -10.31 26.52 22.05
C ARG A 339 -10.76 27.62 23.01
N SER A 340 -9.98 27.85 24.07
CA SER A 340 -10.28 28.92 25.04
C SER A 340 -10.25 30.31 24.39
N ILE A 341 -9.37 30.59 23.43
CA ILE A 341 -9.31 31.88 22.74
C ILE A 341 -10.48 32.05 21.77
N THR A 342 -10.87 30.99 21.05
CA THR A 342 -12.05 31.04 20.16
C THR A 342 -13.34 31.27 20.95
N ASP A 343 -13.45 30.72 22.16
CA ASP A 343 -14.60 30.92 23.05
C ASP A 343 -14.66 32.37 23.59
N ILE A 344 -13.50 32.97 23.92
CA ILE A 344 -13.41 34.36 24.36
C ILE A 344 -13.75 35.34 23.23
N ASN A 345 -13.26 35.08 22.01
CA ASN A 345 -13.54 35.95 20.85
C ASN A 345 -14.98 35.81 20.34
N SER A 346 -15.67 34.69 20.62
CA SER A 346 -17.12 34.55 20.37
C SER A 346 -17.99 35.41 21.31
N THR A 347 -17.41 35.96 22.38
CA THR A 347 -18.12 36.78 23.38
C THR A 347 -18.03 38.29 23.09
N TYR A 348 -17.16 38.71 22.16
CA TYR A 348 -17.09 40.09 21.68
C TYR A 348 -17.76 40.20 20.31
N ALA A 349 -19.05 40.53 20.30
CA ALA A 349 -19.75 40.97 19.09
C ALA A 349 -19.26 42.39 18.71
N PRO A 350 -18.68 42.60 17.51
CA PRO A 350 -18.49 43.94 16.99
C PRO A 350 -19.85 44.57 16.61
N PRO A 351 -19.99 45.90 16.62
CA PRO A 351 -21.18 46.56 16.11
C PRO A 351 -21.38 46.21 14.63
N GLN A 352 -22.62 45.85 14.32
CA GLN A 352 -23.12 45.40 13.03
C GLN A 352 -22.65 46.27 11.84
N LEU A 353 -21.99 45.65 10.88
CA LEU A 353 -21.98 46.08 9.48
C LEU A 353 -22.22 44.84 8.60
N THR A 354 -23.14 45.03 7.66
CA THR A 354 -23.94 44.02 6.96
C THR A 354 -23.17 43.02 6.11
N ASN A 355 -23.59 41.74 6.21
CA ASN A 355 -23.54 40.63 5.25
C ASN A 355 -22.23 40.31 4.50
N VAL A 356 -21.53 39.26 4.95
CA VAL A 356 -21.05 38.15 4.07
C VAL A 356 -21.15 36.84 4.85
N HIS A 357 -21.77 35.84 4.23
CA HIS A 357 -22.00 34.49 4.75
C HIS A 357 -20.65 33.75 4.97
N ILE A 358 -20.28 33.48 6.22
CA ILE A 358 -19.23 32.51 6.57
C ILE A 358 -19.91 31.37 7.34
N SER A 359 -19.90 30.17 6.77
CA SER A 359 -20.61 29.01 7.29
C SER A 359 -19.80 28.27 8.36
N ASN A 360 -20.47 27.97 9.49
CA ASN A 360 -20.03 27.11 10.60
C ASN A 360 -19.83 25.64 10.17
N SER A 361 -18.92 25.38 9.24
CA SER A 361 -18.70 24.05 8.65
C SER A 361 -17.82 23.13 9.50
N ASP A 362 -16.91 23.67 10.31
CA ASP A 362 -15.90 22.88 11.05
C ASP A 362 -16.45 22.11 12.26
N GLU A 363 -17.43 22.66 12.96
CA GLU A 363 -18.02 21.97 14.11
C GLU A 363 -19.00 20.88 13.69
N GLN A 364 -19.67 21.08 12.55
CA GLN A 364 -20.52 20.08 11.94
C GLN A 364 -19.69 18.94 11.31
N ARG A 365 -18.51 19.25 10.73
CA ARG A 365 -17.50 18.26 10.31
C ARG A 365 -17.06 17.32 11.45
N ARG A 366 -16.88 17.85 12.67
CA ARG A 366 -16.46 17.04 13.84
C ARG A 366 -17.53 16.06 14.33
N ARG A 367 -18.80 16.50 14.37
CA ARG A 367 -19.91 15.68 14.93
C ARG A 367 -20.34 14.53 14.02
N GLU A 368 -20.10 14.59 12.72
CA GLU A 368 -20.38 13.48 11.80
C GLU A 368 -19.31 12.39 11.84
N ALA A 369 -18.04 12.74 12.07
CA ALA A 369 -16.94 11.77 12.20
C ALA A 369 -16.98 10.98 13.52
N GLU A 370 -17.35 11.62 14.64
CA GLU A 370 -17.41 10.97 15.97
C GLU A 370 -18.47 9.86 16.06
N ARG A 371 -19.48 9.86 15.19
CA ARG A 371 -20.57 8.86 15.22
C ARG A 371 -20.18 7.48 14.68
N TYR A 372 -19.05 7.38 13.98
CA TYR A 372 -18.61 6.14 13.31
C TYR A 372 -17.38 5.48 13.97
N GLU A 373 -16.83 6.06 15.04
CA GLU A 373 -15.61 5.57 15.71
C GLU A 373 -15.83 4.69 16.94
N HIS A 374 -17.08 4.36 17.28
CA HIS A 374 -17.35 3.37 18.33
C HIS A 374 -17.82 2.04 17.71
N PRO A 375 -16.96 1.01 17.65
CA PRO A 375 -17.46 -0.36 17.60
C PRO A 375 -18.30 -0.56 18.86
N GLN A 376 -19.60 -0.77 18.69
CA GLN A 376 -20.45 -1.20 19.79
C GLN A 376 -19.88 -2.52 20.32
N GLN A 377 -19.33 -2.47 21.53
CA GLN A 377 -19.01 -3.67 22.29
C GLN A 377 -20.33 -4.38 22.62
N ILE A 378 -20.71 -5.37 21.80
CA ILE A 378 -21.74 -6.33 22.18
C ILE A 378 -21.09 -7.25 23.21
N SER A 379 -21.41 -7.00 24.47
CA SER A 379 -21.07 -7.84 25.61
C SER A 379 -21.76 -9.20 25.47
N THR A 380 -20.99 -10.24 25.14
CA THR A 380 -21.44 -11.63 25.26
C THR A 380 -21.12 -12.13 26.66
N GLN A 381 -22.12 -12.10 27.56
CA GLN A 381 -22.17 -13.04 28.68
C GLN A 381 -23.41 -13.93 28.54
N THR A 382 -23.11 -15.20 28.27
CA THR A 382 -24.00 -16.35 28.27
C THR A 382 -24.60 -16.64 29.65
N LYS A 383 -25.86 -17.09 29.66
CA LYS A 383 -26.28 -18.30 30.38
C LYS A 383 -27.59 -18.87 29.81
N PRO A 384 -27.69 -20.19 29.58
CA PRO A 384 -28.90 -20.82 29.06
C PRO A 384 -29.93 -21.02 30.18
N LYS A 385 -31.20 -20.70 29.93
CA LYS A 385 -32.33 -21.15 30.75
C LYS A 385 -32.93 -22.39 30.10
N SER A 386 -32.80 -23.51 30.80
CA SER A 386 -33.58 -24.72 30.61
C SER A 386 -35.07 -24.42 30.77
N THR A 387 -35.89 -24.85 29.82
CA THR A 387 -37.34 -25.02 30.01
C THR A 387 -37.69 -26.52 29.93
N PRO A 388 -38.51 -27.04 30.86
CA PRO A 388 -39.04 -28.38 30.75
C PRO A 388 -40.33 -28.40 29.93
N SER A 389 -40.39 -29.35 29.00
CA SER A 389 -41.53 -30.24 28.70
C SER A 389 -42.89 -29.91 29.34
N SER A 390 -43.90 -29.57 28.53
CA SER A 390 -44.95 -30.51 28.07
C SER A 390 -46.26 -29.82 27.67
N ARG A 391 -46.81 -30.32 26.54
CA ARG A 391 -48.23 -30.50 26.17
C ARG A 391 -49.17 -29.29 26.04
N GLY A 392 -49.84 -29.24 24.89
CA GLY A 392 -51.20 -28.70 24.77
C GLY A 392 -51.65 -28.47 23.33
N TYR A 393 -52.36 -29.45 22.78
CA TYR A 393 -53.08 -29.44 21.50
C TYR A 393 -53.98 -28.21 21.29
N ALA A 394 -54.03 -27.69 20.06
CA ALA A 394 -55.19 -27.73 19.15
C ALA A 394 -54.79 -27.11 17.80
#